data_AF-A0A8C8RPE7-F1
#
_entry.id   AF-A0A8C8RPE7-F1
#
_cell.length_a   1.000
_cell.length_b   1.000
_cell.length_c   1.000
_cell.angle_alpha   90.00
_cell.angle_beta   90.00
_cell.angle_gamma   90.00
#
_symmetry.space_group_name_H-M   'P 1'
#
loop_
_entity.id
_entity.type
_entity.pdbx_description
1 polymer ?
#
loop_
_entity_poly.entity_id
_entity_poly.type
_entity_poly.pdbx_seq_one_letter_code
_entity_poly.pdbx_strand_id
1 'polypeptide(L)'
;MQSSKSQPDGILCILGIDSRYNEGCRELANYLLFGLYNQSNNDFEKTGFPEEVLDDVIILIKPDSVHVYCNPINYSYLLPYVAYWRNLHFHCLTENEYEDEEAAEEFKIASFVDMVRDCSRIGIPYSSQGHLQIFDMFIVEKWPIVQAFALEGIGGDGFFTMKYELMDVSMDLWKTYSKMDPVALDDLLFEVVLLAVAFWEMRVQGSIALKSEKSHEKDVP
;
A
#
# COMPACT_ATOMS: atom_id res chain seq x y z
N MET A 1 -28.82 -2.33 21.62
CA MET A 1 -27.87 -1.21 21.83
C MET A 1 -26.67 -1.49 20.93
N GLN A 2 -26.62 -0.88 19.75
CA GLN A 2 -25.43 -0.93 18.90
C GLN A 2 -24.38 -0.05 19.58
N SER A 3 -23.30 -0.65 20.06
CA SER A 3 -22.13 0.09 20.53
C SER A 3 -21.73 1.06 19.42
N SER A 4 -21.67 2.35 19.73
CA SER A 4 -21.08 3.35 18.85
C SER A 4 -19.65 2.88 18.55
N LYS A 5 -19.41 2.30 17.37
CA LYS A 5 -18.06 1.92 16.95
C LYS A 5 -17.23 3.19 16.94
N SER A 6 -16.38 3.31 17.95
CA SER A 6 -15.58 4.50 18.12
C SER A 6 -14.48 4.50 17.06
N GLN A 7 -14.39 5.58 16.28
CA GLN A 7 -13.43 5.65 15.17
C GLN A 7 -11.99 5.58 15.66
N PRO A 8 -11.06 4.99 14.87
CA PRO A 8 -9.65 5.01 15.21
C PRO A 8 -9.11 6.45 15.15
N ASP A 9 -8.10 6.73 15.96
CA ASP A 9 -7.44 8.04 16.01
C ASP A 9 -6.43 8.20 14.86
N GLY A 10 -6.05 7.09 14.21
CA GLY A 10 -5.30 7.06 12.97
C GLY A 10 -5.30 5.68 12.32
N ILE A 11 -4.94 5.62 11.04
CA ILE A 11 -4.77 4.37 10.28
C ILE A 11 -3.27 4.15 10.06
N LEU A 12 -2.77 3.02 10.57
CA LEU A 12 -1.36 2.64 10.51
C LEU A 12 -1.15 1.61 9.40
N CYS A 13 -0.27 1.95 8.46
CA CYS A 13 0.13 1.13 7.33
C CYS A 13 1.63 0.88 7.43
N ILE A 14 2.04 -0.38 7.57
CA ILE A 14 3.45 -0.79 7.66
C ILE A 14 3.72 -1.72 6.49
N LEU A 15 4.70 -1.38 5.65
CA LEU A 15 5.07 -2.18 4.48
C LEU A 15 6.20 -3.17 4.80
N GLY A 16 6.45 -4.07 3.84
CA GLY A 16 7.59 -4.97 3.90
C GLY A 16 7.62 -5.96 5.06
N ILE A 17 8.84 -6.35 5.42
CA ILE A 17 9.12 -7.32 6.47
C ILE A 17 8.61 -6.88 7.85
N ASP A 18 8.51 -5.58 8.09
CA ASP A 18 8.09 -5.02 9.38
C ASP A 18 6.63 -5.29 9.73
N SER A 19 5.77 -5.56 8.74
CA SER A 19 4.41 -6.10 8.95
C SER A 19 4.27 -7.57 8.57
N ARG A 20 5.39 -8.25 8.32
CA ARG A 20 5.44 -9.59 7.71
C ARG A 20 4.72 -9.63 6.35
N TYR A 21 4.95 -8.61 5.53
CA TYR A 21 4.36 -8.44 4.20
C TYR A 21 2.83 -8.46 4.26
N ASN A 22 2.24 -7.64 5.14
CA ASN A 22 0.79 -7.60 5.27
C ASN A 22 0.13 -7.04 4.00
N GLU A 23 -0.68 -7.87 3.36
CA GLU A 23 -1.34 -7.55 2.10
C GLU A 23 -2.34 -6.39 2.19
N GLY A 24 -3.00 -6.20 3.35
CA GLY A 24 -3.92 -5.08 3.54
C GLY A 24 -3.18 -3.74 3.64
N CYS A 25 -2.01 -3.72 4.28
CA CYS A 25 -1.11 -2.55 4.26
C CYS A 25 -0.62 -2.26 2.83
N ARG A 26 -0.19 -3.29 2.09
CA ARG A 26 0.22 -3.13 0.69
C ARG A 26 -0.89 -2.57 -0.19
N GLU A 27 -2.11 -3.07 -0.03
CA GLU A 27 -3.29 -2.57 -0.75
C GLU A 27 -3.58 -1.10 -0.44
N LEU A 28 -3.50 -0.69 0.84
CA LEU A 28 -3.66 0.71 1.23
C LEU A 28 -2.56 1.60 0.63
N ALA A 29 -1.30 1.18 0.70
CA ALA A 29 -0.21 1.95 0.13
C ALA A 29 -0.37 2.10 -1.40
N ASN A 30 -0.76 1.04 -2.10
CA ASN A 30 -1.07 1.11 -3.53
C ASN A 30 -2.19 2.09 -3.84
N TYR A 31 -3.26 2.11 -3.04
CA TYR A 31 -4.34 3.08 -3.22
C TYR A 31 -3.85 4.52 -3.04
N LEU A 32 -3.04 4.78 -2.01
CA LEU A 32 -2.52 6.12 -1.70
C LEU A 32 -1.47 6.61 -2.71
N LEU A 33 -0.71 5.69 -3.29
CA LEU A 33 0.47 5.97 -4.10
C LEU A 33 0.26 5.56 -5.57
N PHE A 34 -1.00 5.56 -6.03
CA PHE A 34 -1.38 5.33 -7.43
C PHE A 34 -0.76 4.06 -8.04
N GLY A 35 -0.84 2.95 -7.31
CA GLY A 35 -0.37 1.64 -7.76
C GLY A 35 1.15 1.49 -7.80
N LEU A 36 1.92 2.31 -7.07
CA LEU A 36 3.38 2.25 -7.04
C LEU A 36 3.95 0.83 -6.79
N TYR A 37 3.27 0.04 -5.95
CA TYR A 37 3.66 -1.33 -5.58
C TYR A 37 2.92 -2.42 -6.39
N ASN A 38 2.11 -2.06 -7.39
CA ASN A 38 1.34 -2.99 -8.23
C ASN A 38 2.12 -3.44 -9.49
N GLN A 39 3.43 -3.22 -9.56
CA GLN A 39 4.20 -3.67 -10.72
C GLN A 39 4.24 -5.19 -10.78
N SER A 40 3.72 -5.77 -11.86
CA SER A 40 3.93 -7.18 -12.16
C SER A 40 5.42 -7.42 -12.46
N ASN A 41 5.95 -8.60 -12.11
CA ASN A 41 7.35 -9.03 -12.36
C ASN A 41 7.91 -8.69 -13.76
N ASN A 42 7.06 -8.46 -14.77
CA ASN A 42 7.48 -8.17 -16.14
C ASN A 42 7.82 -6.70 -16.44
N ASP A 43 7.40 -5.73 -15.62
CA ASP A 43 7.77 -4.32 -15.83
C ASP A 43 8.98 -3.88 -15.00
N PHE A 44 9.37 -4.67 -14.00
CA PHE A 44 10.59 -4.45 -13.21
C PHE A 44 11.88 -4.48 -14.04
N GLU A 45 11.95 -5.31 -15.08
CA GLU A 45 13.10 -5.32 -16.01
C GLU A 45 13.19 -4.03 -16.85
N LYS A 46 12.09 -3.29 -17.01
CA LYS A 46 12.08 -2.01 -17.76
C LYS A 46 12.33 -0.81 -16.88
N THR A 47 11.97 -0.89 -15.60
CA THR A 47 12.07 0.22 -14.65
C THR A 47 13.34 0.15 -13.79
N GLY A 48 13.96 -1.03 -13.66
CA GLY A 48 15.24 -1.22 -12.96
C GLY A 48 15.14 -1.27 -11.44
N PHE A 49 13.94 -1.45 -10.89
CA PHE A 49 13.69 -1.43 -9.45
C PHE A 49 13.78 -2.85 -8.84
N PRO A 50 14.46 -3.05 -7.70
CA PRO A 50 14.22 -4.22 -6.86
C PRO A 50 13.01 -3.94 -5.95
N GLU A 51 12.00 -4.80 -5.99
CA GLU A 51 10.80 -4.78 -5.11
C GLU A 51 11.17 -4.57 -3.63
N GLU A 52 12.29 -5.16 -3.21
CA GLU A 52 12.83 -5.09 -1.84
C GLU A 52 13.22 -3.67 -1.37
N VAL A 53 13.39 -2.70 -2.28
CA VAL A 53 13.84 -1.35 -1.91
C VAL A 53 12.70 -0.52 -1.30
N LEU A 54 11.47 -0.60 -1.83
CA LEU A 54 10.36 0.29 -1.47
C LEU A 54 9.57 -0.12 -0.22
N ASP A 55 9.97 -1.22 0.42
CA ASP A 55 9.23 -1.89 1.49
C ASP A 55 9.50 -1.33 2.90
N ASP A 56 10.61 -0.61 3.10
CA ASP A 56 10.97 0.04 4.37
C ASP A 56 10.25 1.40 4.51
N VAL A 57 8.91 1.33 4.68
CA VAL A 57 8.01 2.50 4.74
C VAL A 57 6.91 2.26 5.78
N ILE A 58 6.67 3.26 6.63
CA ILE A 58 5.56 3.30 7.57
C ILE A 58 4.76 4.57 7.32
N ILE A 59 3.45 4.43 7.15
CA ILE A 59 2.53 5.56 6.96
C ILE A 59 1.51 5.53 8.09
N LEU A 60 1.35 6.66 8.79
CA LEU A 60 0.29 6.86 9.77
C LEU A 60 -0.55 8.06 9.38
N ILE A 61 -1.82 7.82 9.07
CA ILE A 61 -2.79 8.85 8.68
C ILE A 61 -3.65 9.20 9.89
N LYS A 62 -3.52 10.42 10.38
CA LYS A 62 -4.36 11.00 11.44
C LYS A 62 -5.36 11.99 10.83
N PRO A 63 -6.42 12.40 11.56
CA PRO A 63 -7.39 13.38 11.06
C PRO A 63 -6.79 14.72 10.65
N ASP A 64 -5.68 15.12 11.27
CA ASP A 64 -5.06 16.43 11.11
C ASP A 64 -3.61 16.38 10.58
N SER A 65 -2.98 15.21 10.50
CA SER A 65 -1.62 15.05 10.00
C SER A 65 -1.40 13.71 9.30
N VAL A 66 -0.36 13.64 8.47
CA VAL A 66 0.14 12.36 7.95
C VAL A 66 1.61 12.24 8.29
N HIS A 67 2.00 11.13 8.87
CA HIS A 67 3.40 10.83 9.15
C HIS A 67 3.89 9.73 8.21
N VAL A 68 5.07 9.90 7.65
CA VAL A 68 5.72 8.94 6.75
C VAL A 68 7.14 8.72 7.24
N TYR A 69 7.44 7.51 7.69
CA TYR A 69 8.82 7.05 7.81
C TYR A 69 9.24 6.36 6.51
N CYS A 70 10.45 6.64 6.06
CA CYS A 70 11.11 5.91 4.98
C CYS A 70 12.64 6.06 5.08
N ASN A 71 13.38 5.10 4.52
CA ASN A 71 14.82 5.26 4.34
C ASN A 71 15.15 6.34 3.25
N PRO A 72 16.40 6.84 3.18
CA PRO A 72 16.79 7.88 2.23
C PRO A 72 16.59 7.49 0.77
N ILE A 73 16.72 6.20 0.46
CA ILE A 73 16.54 5.67 -0.90
C ILE A 73 15.08 5.87 -1.31
N ASN A 74 14.14 5.47 -0.45
CA ASN A 74 12.69 5.54 -0.66
C ASN A 74 12.17 6.97 -0.68
N TYR A 75 12.83 7.89 0.04
CA TYR A 75 12.43 9.30 0.08
C TYR A 75 12.27 9.90 -1.32
N SER A 76 13.25 9.67 -2.20
CA SER A 76 13.24 10.20 -3.57
C SER A 76 12.07 9.68 -4.42
N TYR A 77 11.64 8.45 -4.17
CA TYR A 77 10.54 7.80 -4.89
C TYR A 77 9.17 8.16 -4.33
N LEU A 78 9.05 8.31 -3.01
CA LEU A 78 7.78 8.65 -2.35
C LEU A 78 7.44 10.13 -2.50
N LEU A 79 8.45 11.00 -2.48
CA LEU A 79 8.24 12.45 -2.45
C LEU A 79 7.28 12.96 -3.54
N PRO A 80 7.37 12.54 -4.82
CA PRO A 80 6.42 12.97 -5.86
C PRO A 80 4.95 12.68 -5.54
N TYR A 81 4.67 11.61 -4.79
CA TYR A 81 3.32 11.17 -4.46
C TYR A 81 2.77 11.86 -3.21
N VAL A 82 3.64 12.10 -2.22
CA VAL A 82 3.19 12.56 -0.90
C VAL A 82 3.46 14.04 -0.64
N ALA A 83 4.29 14.73 -1.44
CA ALA A 83 4.71 16.12 -1.19
C ALA A 83 3.56 17.13 -0.99
N TYR A 84 2.38 16.85 -1.56
CA TYR A 84 1.20 17.70 -1.45
C TYR A 84 0.24 17.30 -0.34
N TRP A 85 0.56 16.27 0.46
CA TRP A 85 -0.27 15.88 1.59
C TRP A 85 -0.27 16.98 2.65
N ARG A 86 -1.46 17.26 3.18
CA ARG A 86 -1.65 18.31 4.18
C ARG A 86 -1.03 17.87 5.50
N ASN A 87 -0.25 18.76 6.12
CA ASN A 87 0.38 18.52 7.43
C ASN A 87 1.22 17.23 7.44
N LEU A 88 2.05 17.08 6.41
CA LEU A 88 2.95 15.95 6.26
C LEU A 88 4.17 16.07 7.18
N HIS A 89 4.47 15.00 7.90
CA HIS A 89 5.67 14.85 8.73
C HIS A 89 6.50 13.68 8.21
N PHE A 90 7.67 13.99 7.64
CA PHE A 90 8.62 12.97 7.20
C PHE A 90 9.61 12.62 8.31
N HIS A 91 9.81 11.32 8.51
CA HIS A 91 10.83 10.74 9.37
C HIS A 91 11.82 9.99 8.48
N CYS A 92 12.91 10.65 8.10
CA CYS A 92 13.90 10.11 7.19
C CYS A 92 15.28 10.60 7.63
N LEU A 93 16.24 9.69 7.72
CA LEU A 93 17.64 10.04 7.93
C LEU A 93 18.24 10.65 6.66
N THR A 94 19.41 11.28 6.79
CA THR A 94 20.26 11.57 5.65
C THR A 94 20.98 10.31 5.16
N GLU A 95 21.47 10.32 3.92
CA GLU A 95 22.25 9.19 3.37
C GLU A 95 23.44 8.82 4.27
N ASN A 96 24.16 9.82 4.81
CA ASN A 96 25.32 9.60 5.67
C ASN A 96 24.93 8.99 7.03
N GLU A 97 23.81 9.41 7.62
CA GLU A 97 23.32 8.85 8.89
C GLU A 97 22.81 7.42 8.72
N TYR A 98 22.32 7.09 7.52
CA TYR A 98 21.82 5.76 7.19
C TYR A 98 22.94 4.72 6.92
N GLU A 99 24.20 5.15 6.80
CA GLU A 99 25.34 4.22 6.69
C GLU A 99 25.58 3.42 7.98
N ASP A 100 25.14 3.94 9.13
CA ASP A 100 25.15 3.23 10.40
C ASP A 100 23.85 2.45 10.57
N GLU A 101 23.90 1.14 10.28
CA GLU A 101 22.74 0.24 10.36
C GLU A 101 22.09 0.21 11.75
N GLU A 102 22.88 0.29 12.82
CA GLU A 102 22.36 0.28 14.19
C GLU A 102 21.59 1.57 14.45
N ALA A 103 22.20 2.73 14.17
CA ALA A 103 21.54 4.03 14.32
C ALA A 103 20.30 4.17 13.43
N ALA A 104 20.31 3.58 12.22
CA ALA A 104 19.18 3.58 11.31
C ALA A 104 17.98 2.80 11.88
N GLU A 105 18.22 1.61 12.44
CA GLU A 105 17.17 0.82 13.08
C GLU A 105 16.64 1.49 14.36
N GLU A 106 17.52 2.06 15.19
CA GLU A 106 17.09 2.83 16.37
C GLU A 106 16.22 4.04 15.97
N PHE A 107 16.60 4.76 14.92
CA PHE A 107 15.84 5.89 14.41
C PHE A 107 14.46 5.47 13.89
N LYS A 108 14.36 4.33 13.19
CA LYS A 108 13.08 3.78 12.71
C LYS A 108 12.13 3.50 13.88
N ILE A 109 12.65 2.85 14.93
CA ILE A 109 11.86 2.54 16.13
C ILE A 109 11.42 3.84 16.83
N ALA A 110 12.34 4.78 17.02
CA ALA A 110 12.03 6.07 17.64
C ALA A 110 10.98 6.87 16.84
N SER A 111 11.10 6.85 15.51
CA SER A 111 10.14 7.45 14.59
C SER A 111 8.77 6.79 14.74
N PHE A 112 8.71 5.45 14.75
CA PHE A 112 7.46 4.71 14.96
C PHE A 112 6.79 5.10 16.29
N VAL A 113 7.55 5.19 17.38
CA VAL A 113 7.05 5.61 18.71
C VAL A 113 6.50 7.04 18.67
N ASP A 114 7.19 7.96 18.02
CA ASP A 114 6.72 9.36 17.87
C ASP A 114 5.48 9.46 17.00
N MET A 115 5.42 8.70 15.90
CA MET A 115 4.26 8.64 15.00
C MET A 115 3.00 8.24 15.77
N VAL A 116 3.03 7.14 16.53
CA VAL A 116 1.84 6.64 17.25
C VAL A 116 1.53 7.41 18.53
N ARG A 117 2.35 8.39 18.91
CA ARG A 117 2.12 9.24 20.07
C ARG A 117 0.75 9.94 19.94
N ASP A 118 0.09 10.08 21.08
CA ASP A 118 -1.24 10.69 21.23
C ASP A 118 -2.40 9.93 20.56
N CYS A 119 -2.15 8.74 20.00
CA CYS A 119 -3.22 7.81 19.64
C CYS A 119 -3.63 6.96 20.85
N SER A 120 -4.90 6.60 20.94
CA SER A 120 -5.41 5.58 21.88
C SER A 120 -5.95 4.36 21.13
N ARG A 121 -6.53 4.59 19.94
CA ARG A 121 -7.04 3.56 19.03
C ARG A 121 -6.38 3.67 17.67
N ILE A 122 -5.89 2.56 17.15
CA ILE A 122 -5.18 2.52 15.87
C ILE A 122 -5.91 1.56 14.93
N GLY A 123 -6.27 2.05 13.75
CA GLY A 123 -6.83 1.26 12.67
C GLY A 123 -5.73 0.53 11.90
N ILE A 124 -5.89 -0.78 11.73
CA ILE A 124 -4.98 -1.63 10.96
C ILE A 124 -5.71 -2.13 9.71
N PRO A 125 -5.20 -1.88 8.48
CA PRO A 125 -5.69 -2.49 7.27
C PRO A 125 -5.22 -3.94 7.23
N TYR A 126 -5.88 -4.82 7.98
CA TYR A 126 -5.40 -6.18 8.24
C TYR A 126 -5.56 -7.14 7.05
N SER A 127 -6.63 -6.98 6.27
CA SER A 127 -7.00 -7.85 5.15
C SER A 127 -7.02 -7.08 3.82
N SER A 128 -6.68 -7.75 2.72
CA SER A 128 -6.82 -7.23 1.35
C SER A 128 -8.09 -7.74 0.66
N GLN A 129 -8.55 -7.06 -0.39
CA GLN A 129 -9.72 -7.48 -1.15
C GLN A 129 -9.51 -8.89 -1.72
N GLY A 130 -10.48 -9.78 -1.49
CA GLY A 130 -10.40 -11.19 -1.90
C GLY A 130 -9.73 -12.13 -0.89
N HIS A 131 -9.02 -11.60 0.11
CA HIS A 131 -8.35 -12.38 1.17
C HIS A 131 -8.75 -11.89 2.57
N LEU A 132 -10.03 -12.13 2.93
CA LEU A 132 -10.54 -11.85 4.28
C LEU A 132 -9.88 -12.73 5.33
N GLN A 133 -9.21 -12.10 6.29
CA GLN A 133 -8.64 -12.77 7.45
C GLN A 133 -9.41 -12.40 8.71
N ILE A 134 -9.47 -13.32 9.67
CA ILE A 134 -10.01 -13.01 11.00
C ILE A 134 -8.99 -12.12 11.71
N PHE A 135 -9.41 -10.92 12.12
CA PHE A 135 -8.55 -10.00 12.83
C PHE A 135 -8.09 -10.59 14.16
N ASP A 136 -6.77 -10.64 14.34
CA ASP A 136 -6.13 -11.10 15.57
C ASP A 136 -5.03 -10.11 15.96
N MET A 137 -5.29 -9.35 17.04
CA MET A 137 -4.33 -8.37 17.56
C MET A 137 -3.00 -9.00 17.96
N PHE A 138 -2.97 -10.29 18.34
CA PHE A 138 -1.75 -10.99 18.74
C PHE A 138 -0.89 -11.38 17.53
N ILE A 139 -1.46 -11.39 16.32
CA ILE A 139 -0.68 -11.50 15.09
C ILE A 139 0.01 -10.17 14.80
N VAL A 140 -0.70 -9.05 14.97
CA VAL A 140 -0.14 -7.70 14.82
C VAL A 140 0.96 -7.45 15.85
N GLU A 141 0.77 -7.87 17.11
CA GLU A 141 1.80 -7.77 18.16
C GLU A 141 3.10 -8.52 17.82
N LYS A 142 3.06 -9.49 16.89
CA LYS A 142 4.23 -10.27 16.44
C LYS A 142 4.94 -9.66 15.23
N TRP A 143 4.45 -8.54 14.70
CA TRP A 143 5.11 -7.81 13.63
C TRP A 143 6.44 -7.24 14.13
N PRO A 144 7.56 -7.34 13.37
CA PRO A 144 8.88 -6.91 13.85
C PRO A 144 8.92 -5.49 14.43
N ILE A 145 8.39 -4.48 13.72
CA ILE A 145 8.39 -3.11 14.22
C ILE A 145 7.50 -2.92 15.46
N VAL A 146 6.40 -3.68 15.55
CA VAL A 146 5.49 -3.65 16.71
C VAL A 146 6.14 -4.32 17.92
N GLN A 147 6.90 -5.40 17.73
CA GLN A 147 7.73 -6.01 18.77
C GLN A 147 8.82 -5.03 19.25
N ALA A 148 9.45 -4.31 18.31
CA ALA A 148 10.50 -3.35 18.61
C ALA A 148 10.00 -2.17 19.45
N PHE A 149 8.70 -1.85 19.39
CA PHE A 149 8.08 -0.87 20.28
C PHE A 149 8.29 -1.16 21.77
N ALA A 150 8.40 -2.44 22.16
CA ALA A 150 8.57 -2.84 23.55
C ALA A 150 10.03 -2.75 24.05
N LEU A 151 10.99 -2.39 23.19
CA LEU A 151 12.40 -2.30 23.56
C LEU A 151 12.63 -1.17 24.58
N GLU A 152 13.30 -1.49 25.68
CA GLU A 152 13.64 -0.52 26.72
C GLU A 152 14.63 0.54 26.18
N GLY A 153 14.42 1.81 26.54
CA GLY A 153 15.31 2.93 26.19
C GLY A 153 14.97 3.66 24.90
N ILE A 154 14.54 2.94 23.85
CA ILE A 154 14.26 3.50 22.51
C ILE A 154 12.78 3.36 22.15
N GLY A 155 12.15 2.27 22.60
CA GLY A 155 10.74 1.98 22.38
C GLY A 155 9.79 2.80 23.26
N GLY A 156 8.51 2.46 23.19
CA GLY A 156 7.43 3.13 23.93
C GLY A 156 7.12 2.55 25.30
N ASP A 157 7.96 1.63 25.79
CA ASP A 157 7.91 0.92 27.08
C ASP A 157 6.65 0.03 27.26
N GLY A 158 6.83 -1.29 27.15
CA GLY A 158 5.77 -2.29 27.22
C GLY A 158 5.19 -2.72 25.85
N PHE A 159 4.30 -3.72 25.88
CA PHE A 159 3.65 -4.26 24.67
C PHE A 159 2.75 -3.23 23.98
N PHE A 160 2.73 -3.23 22.65
CA PHE A 160 2.01 -2.23 21.87
C PHE A 160 0.49 -2.31 22.11
N THR A 161 -0.07 -3.50 22.08
CA THR A 161 -1.50 -3.78 22.35
C THR A 161 -1.93 -3.54 23.80
N MET A 162 -0.99 -3.38 24.73
CA MET A 162 -1.32 -2.93 26.10
C MET A 162 -1.53 -1.42 26.19
N LYS A 163 -0.93 -0.66 25.26
CA LYS A 163 -0.98 0.80 25.22
C LYS A 163 -2.02 1.33 24.23
N TYR A 164 -2.19 0.66 23.11
CA TYR A 164 -3.11 1.06 22.04
C TYR A 164 -4.14 -0.03 21.75
N GLU A 165 -5.40 0.38 21.59
CA GLU A 165 -6.47 -0.50 21.13
C GLU A 165 -6.42 -0.63 19.60
N LEU A 166 -6.24 -1.85 19.10
CA LEU A 166 -6.17 -2.11 17.66
C LEU A 166 -7.53 -2.48 17.09
N MET A 167 -7.85 -1.88 15.95
CA MET A 167 -9.13 -2.08 15.26
C MET A 167 -8.89 -2.46 13.80
N ASP A 168 -9.59 -3.46 13.29
CA ASP A 168 -9.59 -3.75 11.86
C ASP A 168 -10.41 -2.70 11.08
N VAL A 169 -9.77 -2.04 10.12
CA VAL A 169 -10.40 -1.04 9.24
C VAL A 169 -10.55 -1.50 7.79
N SER A 170 -10.18 -2.74 7.47
CA SER A 170 -10.14 -3.27 6.09
C SER A 170 -11.48 -3.07 5.36
N MET A 171 -12.59 -3.42 6.00
CA MET A 171 -13.94 -3.30 5.41
C MET A 171 -14.36 -1.86 5.11
N ASP A 172 -13.91 -0.89 5.91
CA ASP A 172 -14.25 0.52 5.69
C ASP A 172 -13.35 1.14 4.61
N LEU A 173 -12.10 0.72 4.53
CA LEU A 173 -11.18 1.06 3.45
C LEU A 173 -11.66 0.55 2.10
N TRP A 174 -12.18 -0.68 2.03
CA TRP A 174 -12.70 -1.22 0.76
C TRP A 174 -13.86 -0.41 0.19
N LYS A 175 -14.75 0.11 1.05
CA LYS A 175 -15.82 1.03 0.62
C LYS A 175 -15.26 2.31 -0.01
N THR A 176 -14.04 2.69 0.36
CA THR A 176 -13.33 3.84 -0.21
C THR A 176 -12.67 3.46 -1.53
N TYR A 177 -11.97 2.32 -1.58
CA TYR A 177 -11.32 1.81 -2.79
C TYR A 177 -12.31 1.50 -3.92
N SER A 178 -13.53 1.06 -3.59
CA SER A 178 -14.56 0.78 -4.60
C SER A 178 -15.17 2.02 -5.24
N LYS A 179 -14.80 3.23 -4.82
CA LYS A 179 -15.28 4.47 -5.45
C LYS A 179 -14.46 4.73 -6.70
N MET A 180 -15.13 5.03 -7.80
CA MET A 180 -14.48 5.46 -9.02
C MET A 180 -13.92 6.88 -8.83
N ASP A 181 -12.61 7.01 -8.91
CA ASP A 181 -11.89 8.28 -8.94
C ASP A 181 -11.21 8.50 -10.31
N PRO A 182 -10.62 9.68 -10.57
CA PRO A 182 -9.99 9.95 -11.86
C PRO A 182 -8.86 8.98 -12.24
N VAL A 183 -8.12 8.43 -11.26
CA VAL A 183 -7.03 7.49 -11.52
C VAL A 183 -7.60 6.13 -11.89
N ALA A 184 -8.54 5.62 -11.10
CA ALA A 184 -9.26 4.38 -11.41
C ALA A 184 -9.98 4.45 -12.77
N LEU A 185 -10.47 5.63 -13.17
CA LEU A 185 -11.05 5.84 -14.49
C LEU A 185 -9.99 5.81 -15.59
N ASP A 186 -8.83 6.42 -15.37
CA ASP A 186 -7.71 6.42 -16.32
C ASP A 186 -7.19 5.00 -16.56
N ASP A 187 -6.97 4.24 -15.48
CA ASP A 187 -6.58 2.82 -15.53
C ASP A 187 -7.60 1.99 -16.32
N LEU A 188 -8.90 2.19 -16.06
CA LEU A 188 -9.97 1.49 -16.78
C LEU A 188 -9.95 1.82 -18.29
N LEU A 189 -9.71 3.09 -18.64
CA LEU A 189 -9.65 3.52 -20.04
C LEU A 189 -8.44 2.94 -20.76
N PHE A 190 -7.25 3.02 -20.14
CA PHE A 190 -6.01 2.59 -20.78
C PHE A 190 -5.87 1.07 -20.82
N GLU A 191 -6.18 0.37 -19.73
CA GLU A 191 -6.00 -1.07 -19.69
C GLU A 191 -7.16 -1.80 -20.36
N VAL A 192 -8.41 -1.50 -19.99
CA VAL A 192 -9.54 -2.34 -20.37
C VAL A 192 -10.15 -1.89 -21.69
N VAL A 193 -10.41 -0.59 -21.85
CA VAL A 193 -11.13 -0.09 -23.03
C VAL A 193 -10.27 -0.19 -24.28
N LEU A 194 -9.00 0.21 -24.23
CA LEU A 194 -8.11 0.11 -25.40
C LEU A 194 -7.87 -1.35 -25.82
N LEU A 195 -7.63 -2.26 -24.87
CA LEU A 195 -7.50 -3.68 -25.18
C LEU A 195 -8.79 -4.26 -25.74
N ALA A 196 -9.95 -3.90 -25.19
CA ALA A 196 -11.24 -4.37 -25.67
C ALA A 196 -11.54 -3.88 -27.09
N VAL A 197 -11.24 -2.62 -27.41
CA VAL A 197 -11.38 -2.06 -28.77
C VAL A 197 -10.45 -2.78 -29.74
N ALA A 198 -9.17 -2.91 -29.42
CA ALA A 198 -8.21 -3.61 -30.28
C ALA A 198 -8.62 -5.07 -30.53
N PHE A 199 -9.04 -5.78 -29.49
CA PHE A 199 -9.54 -7.14 -29.60
C PHE A 199 -10.80 -7.22 -30.48
N TRP A 200 -11.74 -6.28 -30.32
CA TRP A 200 -12.94 -6.22 -31.14
C TRP A 200 -12.61 -5.99 -32.61
N GLU A 201 -11.74 -5.03 -32.92
CA GLU A 201 -11.31 -4.74 -34.30
C GLU A 201 -10.63 -5.95 -34.95
N MET A 202 -9.71 -6.62 -34.25
CA MET A 202 -9.09 -7.86 -34.75
C MET A 202 -10.12 -8.94 -35.06
N ARG A 203 -11.13 -9.10 -34.18
CA ARG A 203 -12.15 -10.14 -34.35
C ARG A 203 -13.11 -9.82 -35.50
N VAL A 204 -13.46 -8.54 -35.68
CA VAL A 204 -14.28 -8.07 -36.81
C VAL A 204 -13.53 -8.26 -38.13
N GLN A 205 -12.27 -7.82 -38.21
CA GLN A 205 -11.42 -7.99 -39.39
C GLN A 205 -11.21 -9.47 -39.75
N GLY A 206 -10.91 -10.32 -38.77
CA GLY A 206 -10.77 -11.76 -38.98
C GLY A 206 -12.07 -12.42 -39.46
N SER A 207 -13.22 -11.96 -38.98
CA SER A 207 -14.53 -12.47 -39.44
C SER A 207 -14.88 -12.04 -40.86
N ILE A 208 -14.41 -10.87 -41.31
CA ILE A 208 -14.56 -10.40 -42.69
C ILE A 208 -13.65 -11.19 -43.63
N ALA A 209 -12.39 -11.42 -43.25
CA ALA A 209 -11.43 -12.20 -44.04
C ALA A 209 -11.89 -13.67 -44.26
N LEU A 210 -12.40 -14.32 -43.21
CA LEU A 210 -12.95 -15.68 -43.30
C LEU A 210 -14.20 -15.76 -44.20
N LYS A 211 -14.99 -14.68 -44.28
CA LYS A 211 -16.13 -14.62 -45.22
C LYS A 211 -15.65 -14.44 -46.65
N SER A 212 -14.61 -13.64 -46.90
CA SER A 212 -14.07 -13.43 -48.26
C SER A 212 -13.41 -14.68 -48.83
N GLU A 213 -12.68 -15.46 -48.03
CA GLU A 213 -12.08 -16.73 -48.46
C GLU A 213 -13.15 -17.76 -48.82
N LYS A 214 -14.21 -17.88 -48.02
CA LYS A 214 -15.34 -18.80 -48.30
C LYS A 214 -16.16 -18.41 -49.53
N SER A 215 -16.16 -17.14 -49.92
CA SER A 215 -16.76 -16.71 -51.20
C SER A 215 -15.84 -17.03 -52.39
N HIS A 216 -14.53 -16.87 -52.25
CA HIS A 216 -13.59 -17.25 -53.33
C HIS A 216 -13.51 -18.76 -53.55
N GLU A 217 -13.65 -19.58 -52.51
CA GLU A 217 -13.63 -21.05 -52.64
C GLU A 217 -14.90 -21.61 -53.31
N LYS A 218 -15.98 -20.83 -53.40
CA LYS A 218 -17.21 -21.19 -54.13
C LYS A 218 -17.22 -20.80 -55.61
N ASP A 219 -16.26 -19.98 -56.04
CA ASP A 219 -16.14 -19.46 -57.40
C ASP A 219 -14.99 -20.10 -58.20
N VAL A 220 -14.35 -21.15 -57.67
CA VAL A 220 -13.38 -21.96 -58.43
C VAL A 220 -14.12 -23.18 -59.01
N PRO A 221 -14.17 -23.34 -60.35
CA PRO A 221 -14.90 -24.41 -61.03
C PRO A 221 -14.28 -25.80 -60.89
#